data_AF-A0A970ZT66-F1
#
_entry.id   AF-A0A970ZT66-F1
#
_cell.length_a   1.000
_cell.length_b   1.000
_cell.length_c   1.000
_cell.angle_alpha   90.00
_cell.angle_beta   90.00
_cell.angle_gamma   90.00
#
_symmetry.space_group_name_H-M   'P 1'
#
loop_
_entity.id
_entity.type
_entity.pdbx_description
1 polymer ?
#
loop_
_entity_poly.entity_id
_entity_poly.type
_entity_poly.pdbx_seq_one_letter_code
_entity_poly.pdbx_strand_id
1 'polypeptide(L)'
;MKPTRSRVIEITVVLLVISYPVISEWIYHRDISPGEATHFSEFSGKIRHQTSVRVFEARDGTLFQFRGFGPRAGLLAVPSSTPIYYFDEDGTFAGWVKDPGDMEIPERFQAIGEAEHISIKEAHRRMFGQEKQSHNKADMAIPRKPLEQF
;
A
#
# COMPACT_ATOMS: atom_id res chain seq x y z
N MET A 1 -42.83 -31.97 -14.23
CA MET A 1 -43.33 -31.24 -13.04
C MET A 1 -42.83 -29.80 -13.11
N LYS A 2 -43.72 -28.80 -13.25
CA LYS A 2 -43.33 -27.38 -13.17
C LYS A 2 -43.04 -27.05 -11.71
N PRO A 3 -41.87 -26.47 -11.36
CA PRO A 3 -41.64 -26.04 -9.99
C PRO A 3 -42.66 -24.95 -9.63
N THR A 4 -43.37 -25.14 -8.53
CA THR A 4 -44.25 -24.14 -7.94
C THR A 4 -43.41 -22.91 -7.57
N ARG A 5 -43.93 -21.69 -7.80
CA ARG A 5 -43.22 -20.41 -7.54
C ARG A 5 -42.51 -20.37 -6.17
N SER A 6 -43.09 -21.00 -5.15
CA SER A 6 -42.50 -21.12 -3.80
C SER A 6 -41.17 -21.87 -3.78
N ARG A 7 -41.06 -23.02 -4.46
CA ARG A 7 -39.80 -23.80 -4.54
C ARG A 7 -38.71 -23.05 -5.29
N VAL A 8 -39.07 -22.23 -6.28
CA VAL A 8 -38.12 -21.40 -7.01
C VAL A 8 -37.53 -20.33 -6.10
N ILE A 9 -38.35 -19.68 -5.26
CA ILE A 9 -37.91 -18.68 -4.29
C ILE A 9 -36.97 -19.32 -3.26
N GLU A 10 -37.34 -20.48 -2.73
CA GLU A 10 -36.57 -21.20 -1.72
C GLU A 10 -35.18 -21.61 -2.24
N ILE A 11 -35.14 -22.19 -3.45
CA ILE A 11 -33.86 -22.51 -4.13
C ILE A 11 -33.03 -21.25 -4.38
N THR A 12 -33.67 -20.14 -4.78
CA THR A 12 -32.97 -18.87 -5.05
C THR A 12 -32.35 -18.29 -3.78
N VAL A 13 -33.06 -18.33 -2.65
CA VAL A 13 -32.54 -17.86 -1.35
C VAL A 13 -31.38 -18.73 -0.89
N VAL A 14 -31.51 -20.06 -0.98
CA VAL A 14 -30.44 -20.99 -0.60
C VAL A 14 -29.19 -20.75 -1.46
N LEU A 15 -29.34 -20.58 -2.78
CA LEU A 15 -28.23 -20.26 -3.66
C LEU A 15 -27.59 -18.90 -3.34
N LEU A 16 -28.39 -17.89 -3.00
CA LEU A 16 -27.88 -16.58 -2.55
C LEU A 16 -27.06 -16.71 -1.27
N VAL A 17 -27.56 -17.43 -0.27
CA VAL A 17 -26.85 -17.62 1.01
C VAL A 17 -25.55 -18.40 0.82
N ILE A 18 -25.55 -19.46 -0.01
CA ILE A 18 -24.36 -20.28 -0.28
C ILE A 18 -23.33 -19.54 -1.14
N SER A 19 -23.77 -18.70 -2.07
CA SER A 19 -22.87 -17.93 -2.94
C SER A 19 -22.30 -16.68 -2.28
N TYR A 20 -22.95 -16.16 -1.25
CA TYR A 20 -22.56 -14.91 -0.59
C TYR A 20 -21.14 -14.92 0.00
N PRO A 21 -20.63 -16.00 0.65
CA PRO A 21 -19.23 -16.06 1.09
C PRO A 21 -18.23 -15.94 -0.06
N VAL A 22 -18.47 -16.66 -1.16
CA VAL A 22 -17.59 -16.66 -2.34
C VAL A 22 -17.59 -15.29 -3.01
N ILE A 23 -18.78 -14.70 -3.17
CA ILE A 23 -18.93 -13.34 -3.74
C ILE A 23 -18.27 -12.30 -2.81
N SER A 24 -18.42 -12.46 -1.49
CA SER A 24 -17.81 -11.55 -0.52
C SER A 24 -16.29 -11.60 -0.56
N GLU A 25 -15.69 -12.79 -0.67
CA GLU A 25 -14.24 -12.96 -0.79
C GLU A 25 -13.72 -12.40 -2.12
N TRP A 26 -14.46 -12.61 -3.21
CA TRP A 26 -14.12 -12.05 -4.51
C TRP A 26 -14.15 -10.52 -4.53
N ILE A 27 -15.22 -9.90 -4.00
CA ILE A 27 -15.32 -8.44 -3.87
C ILE A 27 -14.20 -7.91 -2.98
N TYR A 28 -13.94 -8.59 -1.86
CA TYR A 28 -12.83 -8.25 -0.96
C TYR A 28 -11.49 -8.23 -1.71
N HIS A 29 -11.18 -9.29 -2.45
CA HIS A 29 -9.95 -9.37 -3.24
C HIS A 29 -9.91 -8.27 -4.29
N ARG A 30 -11.00 -7.97 -4.97
CA ARG A 30 -11.03 -6.93 -5.99
C ARG A 30 -10.78 -5.53 -5.42
N ASP A 31 -11.40 -5.23 -4.28
CA ASP A 31 -11.42 -3.88 -3.73
C ASP A 31 -10.11 -3.55 -2.97
N ILE A 32 -9.44 -4.57 -2.41
CA ILE A 32 -8.25 -4.39 -1.57
C ILE A 32 -6.96 -4.91 -2.23
N SER A 33 -7.04 -5.85 -3.17
CA SER A 33 -5.84 -6.31 -3.85
C SER A 33 -5.15 -5.14 -4.57
N PRO A 34 -3.80 -5.07 -4.55
CA PRO A 34 -3.04 -4.15 -5.39
C PRO A 34 -3.44 -4.26 -6.87
N GLY A 35 -3.89 -5.42 -7.33
CA GLY A 35 -4.15 -5.68 -8.74
C GLY A 35 -2.82 -5.70 -9.50
N GLU A 36 -2.77 -4.99 -10.62
CA GLU A 36 -1.55 -4.82 -11.44
C GLU A 36 -0.74 -3.57 -11.04
N ALA A 37 -1.14 -2.87 -9.98
CA ALA A 37 -0.50 -1.62 -9.62
C ALA A 37 0.95 -1.85 -9.17
N THR A 38 1.87 -1.08 -9.75
CA THR A 38 3.32 -1.24 -9.54
C THR A 38 3.96 -0.06 -8.83
N HIS A 39 3.32 1.10 -8.82
CA HIS A 39 3.87 2.32 -8.25
C HIS A 39 2.90 2.95 -7.25
N PHE A 40 3.43 3.59 -6.22
CA PHE A 40 2.66 4.22 -5.15
C PHE A 40 1.60 5.22 -5.65
N SER A 41 1.85 5.94 -6.75
CA SER A 41 0.90 6.88 -7.36
C SER A 41 -0.44 6.22 -7.71
N GLU A 42 -0.41 4.95 -8.11
CA GLU A 42 -1.56 4.13 -8.49
C GLU A 42 -2.34 3.59 -7.27
N PHE A 43 -1.74 3.63 -6.07
CA PHE A 43 -2.32 3.16 -4.81
C PHE A 43 -2.93 4.26 -3.95
N SER A 44 -2.76 5.53 -4.32
CA SER A 44 -3.20 6.69 -3.53
C SER A 44 -4.69 6.64 -3.15
N GLY A 45 -5.55 6.04 -3.98
CA GLY A 45 -6.98 5.84 -3.70
C GLY A 45 -7.31 4.66 -2.77
N LYS A 46 -6.37 3.74 -2.55
CA LYS A 46 -6.53 2.52 -1.70
C LYS A 46 -5.91 2.66 -0.32
N ILE A 47 -4.97 3.60 -0.18
CA ILE A 47 -4.30 3.91 1.08
C ILE A 47 -5.21 4.79 1.93
N ARG A 48 -5.41 4.41 3.19
CA ARG A 48 -6.12 5.27 4.14
C ARG A 48 -5.31 6.55 4.27
N HIS A 49 -5.96 7.72 4.27
CA HIS A 49 -5.29 8.97 4.59
C HIS A 49 -4.84 8.91 6.06
N GLN A 50 -3.70 8.29 6.31
CA GLN A 50 -3.08 8.18 7.62
C GLN A 50 -2.28 9.43 7.92
N THR A 51 -2.16 9.75 9.20
CA THR A 51 -1.31 10.84 9.65
C THR A 51 0.17 10.49 9.55
N SER A 52 0.51 9.20 9.57
CA SER A 52 1.89 8.71 9.53
C SER A 52 2.07 7.41 8.72
N VAL A 53 3.27 7.27 8.16
CA VAL A 53 3.83 6.16 7.39
C VAL A 53 4.97 5.59 8.21
N ARG A 54 5.03 4.27 8.34
CA ARG A 54 6.11 3.60 9.06
C ARG A 54 7.23 3.28 8.07
N VAL A 55 8.46 3.69 8.37
CA VAL A 55 9.63 3.49 7.51
C VAL A 55 10.68 2.72 8.30
N PHE A 56 11.27 1.71 7.68
CA PHE A 56 12.25 0.86 8.33
C PHE A 56 13.16 0.17 7.32
N GLU A 57 14.35 -0.20 7.76
CA GLU A 57 15.23 -1.09 7.00
C GLU A 57 14.71 -2.53 7.11
N ALA A 58 14.54 -3.16 5.96
CA ALA A 58 14.23 -4.57 5.80
C ALA A 58 15.33 -5.27 5.01
N ARG A 59 15.20 -6.58 4.82
CA ARG A 59 16.22 -7.39 4.16
C ARG A 59 16.51 -6.96 2.73
N ASP A 60 15.48 -6.50 2.03
CA ASP A 60 15.53 -6.12 0.61
C ASP A 60 15.74 -4.61 0.41
N GLY A 61 15.98 -3.85 1.50
CA GLY A 61 16.15 -2.40 1.49
C GLY A 61 15.19 -1.67 2.42
N THR A 62 15.16 -0.34 2.31
CA THR A 62 14.25 0.50 3.09
C THR A 62 12.83 0.36 2.56
N LEU A 63 11.89 0.08 3.46
CA LEU A 63 10.47 -0.07 3.13
C LEU A 63 9.61 1.00 3.80
N PHE A 64 8.65 1.50 3.03
CA PHE A 64 7.58 2.39 3.44
C PHE A 64 6.30 1.58 3.59
N GLN A 65 5.79 1.51 4.81
CA GLN A 65 4.61 0.77 5.17
C GLN A 65 3.39 1.69 5.29
N PHE A 66 2.37 1.41 4.48
CA PHE A 66 1.10 2.13 4.45
C PHE A 66 -0.04 1.20 4.84
N ARG A 67 -1.00 1.67 5.64
CA ARG A 67 -2.23 0.92 5.89
C ARG A 67 -3.31 1.30 4.87
N GLY A 68 -3.99 0.29 4.35
CA GLY A 68 -5.12 0.45 3.46
C GLY A 68 -6.41 0.83 4.14
N PHE A 69 -7.41 1.14 3.32
CA PHE A 69 -8.80 1.08 3.75
C PHE A 69 -9.22 -0.37 4.03
N GLY A 70 -10.06 -0.56 5.05
CA GLY A 70 -10.79 -1.81 5.22
C GLY A 70 -11.88 -1.98 4.16
N PRO A 71 -12.42 -3.19 3.99
CA PRO A 71 -13.47 -3.45 3.02
C PRO A 71 -14.72 -2.62 3.31
N ARG A 72 -15.53 -2.38 2.27
CA ARG A 72 -16.84 -1.74 2.41
C ARG A 72 -17.74 -2.56 3.34
N ALA A 73 -18.57 -1.88 4.13
CA ALA A 73 -19.53 -2.54 5.01
C ALA A 73 -20.47 -3.47 4.24
N GLY A 74 -20.85 -4.60 4.85
CA GLY A 74 -21.73 -5.60 4.22
C GLY A 74 -20.99 -6.72 3.47
N LEU A 75 -19.69 -6.88 3.70
CA LEU A 75 -18.92 -8.06 3.32
C LEU A 75 -18.75 -8.97 4.55
N LEU A 76 -18.88 -10.29 4.37
CA LEU A 76 -18.59 -11.28 5.41
C LEU A 76 -17.08 -11.44 5.61
N ALA A 77 -16.32 -11.36 4.52
CA ALA A 77 -14.87 -11.40 4.53
C ALA A 77 -14.32 -10.02 4.96
N VAL A 78 -14.39 -9.74 6.27
CA VAL A 78 -13.73 -8.58 6.89
C VAL A 78 -12.41 -9.07 7.48
N PRO A 79 -11.27 -8.48 7.13
CA PRO A 79 -9.98 -8.89 7.67
C PRO A 79 -9.95 -8.47 9.15
N SER A 80 -9.31 -9.27 9.98
CA SER A 80 -9.19 -8.95 11.40
C SER A 80 -8.39 -7.66 11.63
N SER A 81 -7.54 -7.29 10.67
CA SER A 81 -6.84 -6.00 10.65
C SER A 81 -6.81 -5.34 9.27
N THR A 82 -6.57 -4.03 9.23
CA THR A 82 -6.42 -3.31 7.96
C THR A 82 -5.24 -3.85 7.15
N PRO A 83 -5.39 -4.03 5.83
CA PRO A 83 -4.32 -4.48 4.95
C PRO A 83 -3.13 -3.53 5.00
N ILE A 84 -1.94 -4.06 4.78
CA ILE A 84 -0.68 -3.31 4.79
C ILE A 84 -0.02 -3.41 3.43
N TYR A 85 0.41 -2.29 2.87
CA TYR A 85 1.17 -2.21 1.62
C TYR A 85 2.59 -1.71 1.90
N TYR A 86 3.55 -2.25 1.16
CA TYR A 86 4.97 -1.94 1.28
C TYR A 86 5.49 -1.40 -0.06
N PHE A 87 6.18 -0.28 0.01
CA PHE A 87 6.86 0.34 -1.12
C PHE A 87 8.33 0.56 -0.79
N ASP A 88 9.20 0.55 -1.78
CA ASP A 88 10.61 0.89 -1.60
C ASP A 88 10.84 2.42 -1.64
N GLU A 89 12.11 2.83 -1.54
CA GLU A 89 12.53 4.24 -1.63
C GLU A 89 12.25 4.89 -3.00
N ASP A 90 12.08 4.11 -4.06
CA ASP A 90 11.72 4.61 -5.39
C ASP A 90 10.20 4.68 -5.59
N GLY A 91 9.42 4.30 -4.57
CA GLY A 91 7.96 4.24 -4.63
C GLY A 91 7.43 3.04 -5.44
N THR A 92 8.27 2.04 -5.71
CA THR A 92 7.89 0.78 -6.35
C THR A 92 7.22 -0.13 -5.34
N PHE A 93 6.19 -0.86 -5.78
CA PHE A 93 5.46 -1.80 -4.96
C PHE A 93 6.29 -3.05 -4.66
N ALA A 94 6.67 -3.21 -3.39
CA ALA A 94 7.43 -4.37 -2.90
C ALA A 94 6.49 -5.53 -2.51
N GLY A 95 5.26 -5.22 -2.11
CA GLY A 95 4.23 -6.21 -1.81
C GLY A 95 3.25 -5.74 -0.75
N TRP A 96 2.42 -6.67 -0.27
CA TRP A 96 1.38 -6.36 0.69
C TRP A 96 1.01 -7.58 1.54
N VAL A 97 0.38 -7.31 2.68
CA VAL A 97 -0.20 -8.32 3.57
C VAL A 97 -1.70 -8.05 3.66
N LYS A 98 -2.48 -9.06 3.26
CA LYS A 98 -3.94 -8.98 3.14
C LYS A 98 -4.62 -8.80 4.50
N ASP A 99 -4.19 -9.56 5.49
CA ASP A 99 -4.76 -9.52 6.83
C ASP A 99 -3.66 -9.74 7.89
N PRO A 100 -3.01 -8.69 8.39
CA PRO A 100 -1.88 -8.83 9.30
C PRO A 100 -2.29 -9.25 10.72
N GLY A 101 -3.60 -9.34 11.03
CA GLY A 101 -4.04 -9.86 12.32
C GLY A 101 -4.09 -11.39 12.34
N ASP A 102 -4.38 -12.00 11.19
CA ASP A 102 -4.51 -13.46 11.05
C ASP A 102 -3.37 -14.10 10.24
N MET A 103 -2.61 -13.31 9.48
CA MET A 103 -1.49 -13.76 8.66
C MET A 103 -0.15 -13.29 9.23
N GLU A 104 0.84 -14.17 9.19
CA GLU A 104 2.22 -13.80 9.48
C GLU A 104 2.74 -12.80 8.45
N ILE A 105 3.47 -11.79 8.93
CA ILE A 105 4.16 -10.84 8.07
C ILE A 105 5.43 -11.53 7.54
N PRO A 106 5.58 -11.66 6.20
CA PRO A 106 6.76 -12.28 5.61
C PRO A 106 8.07 -11.66 6.12
N GLU A 107 9.11 -12.48 6.33
CA GLU A 107 10.40 -12.02 6.87
C GLU A 107 10.99 -10.83 6.11
N ARG A 108 10.83 -10.79 4.78
CA ARG A 108 11.30 -9.68 3.94
C ARG A 108 10.66 -8.33 4.27
N PHE A 109 9.54 -8.32 4.99
CA PHE A 109 8.83 -7.11 5.43
C PHE A 109 8.97 -6.86 6.94
N GLN A 110 9.79 -7.64 7.63
CA GLN A 110 10.13 -7.42 9.03
C GLN A 110 11.25 -6.39 9.15
N ALA A 111 11.18 -5.54 10.17
CA ALA A 111 12.18 -4.52 10.41
C ALA A 111 13.44 -5.13 11.04
N ILE A 112 14.61 -4.77 10.51
CA ILE A 112 15.93 -5.17 11.03
C ILE A 112 16.40 -4.20 12.15
N GLY A 113 15.64 -3.14 12.42
CA GLY A 113 15.92 -2.16 13.46
C GLY A 113 14.68 -1.39 13.89
N GLU A 114 14.90 -0.21 14.49
CA GLU A 114 13.81 0.68 14.87
C GLU A 114 13.11 1.25 13.63
N ALA A 115 11.79 1.40 13.74
CA ALA A 115 10.98 1.95 12.68
C ALA A 115 10.66 3.43 12.96
N GLU A 116 11.00 4.28 11.99
CA GLU A 116 10.63 5.70 11.99
C GLU A 116 9.15 5.85 11.61
N HIS A 117 8.47 6.83 12.18
CA HIS A 117 7.12 7.21 11.76
C HIS A 117 7.15 8.63 11.20
N ILE A 118 6.93 8.76 9.90
CA ILE A 118 6.98 10.03 9.17
C ILE A 118 5.59 10.41 8.65
N SER A 119 5.35 11.68 8.33
CA SER A 119 4.09 12.08 7.68
C SER A 119 3.98 11.52 6.25
N ILE A 120 2.78 11.36 5.71
CA ILE A 120 2.60 10.98 4.29
C ILE A 120 3.29 11.98 3.34
N LYS A 121 3.24 13.28 3.66
CA LYS A 121 3.91 14.31 2.86
C LYS A 121 5.43 14.10 2.83
N GLU A 122 6.00 13.71 3.97
CA GLU A 122 7.41 13.37 4.07
C GLU A 122 7.75 12.10 3.30
N ALA A 123 6.91 11.06 3.40
CA ALA A 123 7.09 9.83 2.64
C ALA A 123 7.08 10.12 1.12
N HIS A 124 6.13 10.92 0.64
CA HIS A 124 6.12 11.37 -0.76
C HIS A 124 7.38 12.16 -1.12
N ARG A 125 7.86 13.03 -0.24
CA ARG A 125 9.09 13.79 -0.48
C ARG A 125 10.31 12.87 -0.58
N ARG A 126 10.40 11.83 0.24
CA ARG A 126 11.51 10.87 0.17
C ARG A 126 11.44 10.02 -1.10
N MET A 127 10.25 9.51 -1.45
CA MET A 127 10.07 8.65 -2.62
C MET A 127 10.16 9.40 -3.96
N PHE A 128 9.73 10.67 -4.03
CA PHE A 128 9.59 11.40 -5.29
C PHE A 128 10.26 12.77 -5.32
N GLY A 129 10.70 13.28 -4.17
CA GLY A 129 11.26 14.63 -4.02
C GLY A 129 12.76 14.72 -4.27
N GLN A 130 13.43 13.61 -4.60
CA GLN A 130 14.79 13.67 -5.13
C GLN A 130 14.76 13.98 -6.64
N GLU A 131 14.61 15.27 -6.97
CA GLU A 131 15.49 15.78 -8.00
C GLU A 131 16.91 15.44 -7.55
N LYS A 132 17.57 14.54 -8.29
CA LYS A 132 18.97 14.19 -8.11
C LYS A 132 19.80 15.45 -7.89
N GLN A 133 20.10 15.80 -6.63
CA GLN A 133 21.14 16.76 -6.25
C GLN A 133 22.56 16.22 -6.57
N SER A 134 22.68 15.40 -7.60
CA SER A 134 23.93 14.84 -8.12
C SER A 134 24.46 15.63 -9.33
N HIS A 135 23.80 16.70 -9.79
CA HIS A 135 24.25 17.43 -10.99
C HIS A 135 24.60 18.91 -10.80
N ASN A 136 24.56 19.46 -9.58
CA ASN A 136 24.87 20.89 -9.35
C ASN A 136 25.94 21.19 -8.30
N LYS A 137 26.64 20.18 -7.78
CA LYS A 137 27.75 20.39 -6.83
C LYS A 137 29.14 20.00 -7.37
N ALA A 138 29.22 19.56 -8.63
CA ALA A 138 30.47 19.13 -9.25
C ALA A 138 31.15 20.19 -10.14
N ASP A 139 30.52 21.35 -10.38
CA ASP A 139 31.21 22.50 -10.97
C ASP A 139 31.79 23.42 -9.89
N MET A 140 32.89 22.93 -9.34
CA MET A 140 34.14 23.65 -9.04
C MET A 140 33.99 25.18 -8.92
N ALA A 141 34.03 25.78 -7.75
CA ALA A 141 35.26 25.94 -6.96
C ALA A 141 36.50 26.25 -7.82
N ILE A 142 36.62 27.48 -8.32
CA ILE A 142 37.93 28.13 -8.54
C ILE A 142 37.88 29.52 -7.91
N PRO A 143 38.67 29.79 -6.84
CA PRO A 143 38.85 31.16 -6.36
C PRO A 143 39.94 31.83 -7.21
N ARG A 144 39.64 32.96 -7.85
CA ARG A 144 40.68 33.92 -8.27
C ARG A 144 40.32 35.32 -7.77
N LYS A 145 41.33 35.91 -7.13
CA LYS A 145 41.37 37.14 -6.33
C LYS A 145 40.78 38.38 -7.03
N PRO A 146 40.40 39.42 -6.26
CA PRO A 146 40.01 40.71 -6.83
C PRO A 146 41.25 41.41 -7.39
N LEU A 147 41.16 41.92 -8.63
CA LEU A 147 42.11 42.91 -9.13
C LEU A 147 41.59 44.29 -8.76
N GLU A 148 42.42 45.00 -8.01
CA GLU A 148 42.22 46.39 -7.64
C GLU A 148 42.16 47.30 -8.87
N GLN A 149 41.43 48.40 -8.67
CA GLN A 149 41.30 49.54 -9.55
C GLN A 149 42.66 50.17 -9.85
N PHE A 150 42.95 50.40 -11.14
CA PHE A 150 43.73 51.52 -11.64
C PHE A 150 43.15 51.97 -12.98
#